data_AF-A0A1Y4NE05-F1
#
_entry.id   AF-A0A1Y4NE05-F1
#
_cell.length_a   1.000
_cell.length_b   1.000
_cell.length_c   1.000
_cell.angle_alpha   90.00
_cell.angle_beta   90.00
_cell.angle_gamma   90.00
#
_symmetry.space_group_name_H-M   'P 1'
#
loop_
_entity.id
_entity.type
_entity.pdbx_description
1 polymer ?
#
loop_
_entity_poly.entity_id
_entity_poly.type
_entity_poly.pdbx_seq_one_letter_code
_entity_poly.pdbx_strand_id
1 'polypeptide(L)' 'MKVKIIEKTHELDLEDEINDFLNEKKPIILSMHYQVAMTFSNELEYSFSCLIVYEDS' A
#
# COMPACT_ATOMS: atom_id res chain seq x y z
N MET A 1 -0.89 14.14 -11.25
CA MET A 1 -1.16 12.72 -10.97
C MET A 1 0.10 11.86 -10.92
N LYS A 2 0.31 11.16 -9.80
CA LYS A 2 1.37 10.19 -9.52
C LYS A 2 0.74 8.91 -8.95
N VAL A 3 1.47 7.80 -9.05
CA VAL A 3 1.06 6.50 -8.50
C VAL A 3 2.16 5.96 -7.59
N LYS A 4 1.78 5.42 -6.43
CA LYS A 4 2.66 4.64 -5.54
C LYS A 4 1.99 3.31 -5.25
N ILE A 5 2.74 2.22 -5.31
CA ILE A 5 2.31 0.89 -4.88
C ILE A 5 3.19 0.52 -3.68
N ILE A 6 2.56 0.08 -2.60
CA ILE A 6 3.23 -0.43 -1.41
C ILE A 6 2.74 -1.85 -1.20
N GLU A 7 3.66 -2.78 -0.95
CA GLU A 7 3.37 -4.20 -0.75
C GLU A 7 4.13 -4.72 0.48
N LYS A 8 3.45 -5.51 1.30
CA LYS A 8 3.98 -6.16 2.51
C LYS A 8 3.38 -7.54 2.70
N THR A 9 4.08 -8.39 3.44
CA THR A 9 3.59 -9.71 3.86
C THR A 9 2.80 -9.67 5.16
N HIS A 10 2.77 -8.52 5.85
CA HIS A 10 2.04 -8.31 7.09
C HIS A 10 1.22 -7.02 7.02
N GLU A 11 -0.03 -7.08 7.50
CA GLU A 11 -1.00 -5.97 7.37
C GLU A 11 -0.57 -4.72 8.14
N LEU A 12 -0.06 -4.88 9.37
CA LEU A 12 0.37 -3.73 10.19
C LEU A 12 1.57 -3.00 9.58
N ASP A 13 2.51 -3.73 8.96
CA ASP A 13 3.67 -3.13 8.31
C ASP A 13 3.26 -2.29 7.08
N LEU A 14 2.14 -2.66 6.45
CA LEU A 14 1.59 -1.92 5.32
C LEU A 14 0.91 -0.63 5.81
N GLU A 15 0.17 -0.71 6.92
CA GLU A 15 -0.43 0.46 7.56
C GLU A 15 0.64 1.49 7.95
N ASP A 16 1.71 1.04 8.61
CA ASP A 16 2.81 1.90 9.04
C ASP A 16 3.45 2.62 7.84
N GLU A 17 3.78 1.89 6.77
CA GLU A 17 4.44 2.50 5.60
C GLU A 17 3.51 3.44 4.79
N ILE A 18 2.21 3.15 4.75
CA ILE A 18 1.22 4.07 4.18
C ILE A 18 1.17 5.35 5.02
N ASN A 19 1.08 5.24 6.34
CA ASN A 19 1.01 6.38 7.25
C ASN A 19 2.27 7.25 7.17
N ASP A 20 3.45 6.63 7.14
CA ASP A 20 4.72 7.34 6.95
C ASP A 20 4.73 8.12 5.63
N PHE A 21 4.31 7.48 4.53
CA PHE A 21 4.21 8.16 3.23
C PHE A 21 3.25 9.37 3.27
N LEU A 22 2.08 9.23 3.90
CA LEU A 22 1.10 10.30 4.00
C LEU A 22 1.60 11.45 4.88
N ASN A 23 2.27 11.14 5.99
CA ASN A 23 2.78 12.12 6.95
C ASN A 23 3.98 12.91 6.40
N GLU A 24 4.91 12.24 5.72
CA GLU A 24 6.10 12.86 5.15
C GLU A 24 5.75 13.73 3.94
N LYS A 25 4.95 13.20 3.01
CA LYS A 25 4.71 13.85 1.73
C LYS A 25 3.51 14.80 1.74
N LYS A 26 2.56 14.58 2.64
CA LYS A 26 1.28 15.32 2.72
C LYS A 26 0.58 15.50 1.36
N PRO A 27 0.48 14.44 0.53
CA PRO A 27 -0.06 14.57 -0.82
C PRO A 27 -1.59 14.77 -0.81
N ILE A 28 -2.12 15.27 -1.93
CA ILE A 28 -3.57 15.25 -2.18
C ILE A 28 -3.92 13.85 -2.70
N ILE A 29 -4.66 13.07 -1.91
CA ILE A 29 -5.07 11.71 -2.30
C ILE A 29 -6.26 11.77 -3.26
N LEU A 30 -6.10 11.16 -4.43
CA LEU A 30 -7.16 11.02 -5.43
C LEU A 30 -7.89 9.68 -5.29
N SER A 31 -7.14 8.60 -5.02
CA SER A 31 -7.70 7.26 -4.79
C SER A 31 -6.73 6.37 -4.03
N MET A 32 -7.26 5.42 -3.26
CA MET A 32 -6.52 4.33 -2.65
C MET A 32 -7.26 3.02 -2.89
N HIS A 33 -6.54 2.01 -3.37
CA HIS A 33 -7.07 0.67 -3.62
C HIS A 33 -6.27 -0.35 -2.83
N TYR A 34 -6.93 -0.99 -1.87
CA TYR A 34 -6.34 -2.07 -1.08
C TYR A 34 -6.60 -3.41 -1.76
N GLN A 35 -5.61 -4.30 -1.74
CA GLN A 35 -5.74 -5.64 -2.28
C GLN A 35 -4.92 -6.63 -1.46
N VAL A 36 -5.53 -7.79 -1.20
CA VAL A 36 -4.85 -8.95 -0.62
C VAL A 36 -4.77 -10.03 -1.69
N ALA A 37 -3.56 -10.47 -1.99
CA ALA A 37 -3.30 -11.66 -2.78
C ALA A 37 -2.88 -12.80 -1.83
N MET A 38 -3.30 -14.01 -2.20
CA MET A 38 -2.95 -15.22 -1.48
C MET A 38 -2.51 -16.25 -2.51
N THR A 39 -1.38 -16.88 -2.26
CA THR A 39 -0.89 -18.00 -3.07
C THR A 39 -0.55 -19.17 -2.17
N PHE A 40 -0.72 -20.38 -2.70
CA PHE A 40 -0.34 -21.61 -2.04
C PHE A 40 0.45 -22.46 -3.04
N SER A 41 1.72 -22.72 -2.72
CA SER A 41 2.57 -23.62 -3.48
C SER A 41 3.03 -24.79 -2.61
N ASN A 42 3.78 -24.47 -1.54
CA ASN A 42 4.15 -25.40 -0.46
C ASN A 42 3.79 -24.83 0.92
N GLU A 43 3.81 -23.51 1.06
CA GLU A 43 3.38 -22.76 2.24
C GLU A 43 2.35 -21.71 1.81
N LEU A 44 1.59 -21.22 2.80
CA LEU A 44 0.59 -20.18 2.58
C LEU A 44 1.26 -18.81 2.65
N GLU A 45 1.23 -18.09 1.54
CA GLU A 45 1.81 -16.74 1.44
C GLU A 45 0.71 -15.71 1.21
N TYR A 46 0.79 -14.62 1.99
CA TYR A 46 -0.07 -13.46 1.86
C TYR A 46 0.74 -12.27 1.36
N SER A 47 0.17 -11.52 0.43
CA SER A 47 0.67 -10.23 -0.02
C SER A 47 -0.44 -9.19 0.14
N PHE A 48 -0.20 -8.26 1.05
CA PHE A 48 -1.05 -7.10 1.30
C PHE A 48 -0.46 -5.94 0.53
N SER A 49 -1.29 -5.27 -0.27
CA SER A 49 -0.84 -4.16 -1.09
C SER A 49 -1.83 -3.01 -1.11
N CYS A 50 -1.31 -1.80 -1.31
CA CYS A 50 -2.11 -0.61 -1.54
C CYS A 50 -1.57 0.17 -2.73
N LEU A 51 -2.44 0.44 -3.70
CA LEU A 51 -2.19 1.37 -4.79
C LEU A 51 -2.77 2.73 -4.42
N ILE A 52 -1.91 3.74 -4.42
CA ILE A 52 -2.25 5.12 -4.07
C ILE A 52 -2.08 5.99 -5.31
N VAL A 53 -3.17 6.62 -5.76
CA VAL A 53 -3.16 7.66 -6.79
C VAL A 53 -3.25 9.00 -6.09
N TYR A 54 -2.29 9.88 -6.35
CA TYR A 54 -2.17 11.14 -5.62
C TYR A 54 -1.58 12.26 -6.47
N GLU A 55 -1.63 13.49 -5.95
CA GLU A 55 -0.92 14.65 -6.49
C GLU A 55 -0.01 15.23 -5.41
N ASP A 56 1.08 15.89 -5.82
CA ASP A 56 1.84 16.68 -4.86
C ASP A 56 0.95 17.86 -4.41
N SER A 57 1.05 18.23 -3.13
CA SER A 57 0.31 19.35 -2.53
C SER A 57 0.71 20.70 -3.11
#